data_AF-A0A629KGG1-F1
#
_entry.id   AF-A0A629KGG1-F1
#
_cell.length_a   1.000
_cell.length_b   1.000
_cell.length_c   1.000
_cell.angle_alpha   90.00
_cell.angle_beta   90.00
_cell.angle_gamma   90.00
#
_symmetry.space_group_name_H-M   'P 1'
#
loop_
_entity.id
_entity.type
_entity.pdbx_description
1 polymer ?
#
loop_
_entity_poly.entity_id
_entity_poly.type
_entity_poly.pdbx_seq_one_letter_code
_entity_poly.pdbx_strand_id
1 'polypeptide(L)'
;MAQAVGTQIKQMGEAVNRYISIHYDKLSTLSSSSSQSSDPGPRACSANGCEITFQTLINEGLLPPSYTGINANKSSYKILLKRSGIVPNYVINGLITTTVPWMEGNKTRFDLLGKAMQSAGIDSGMTQSATLASGYSGSWSEKSSNYPSINKTGLLAYRVGYDSSMYSVYLRRDGTLPMTGSLNMGNQDINNVRNITAAGTTTSGILHSTGDTTIGGNAQVNGDINSNNTVSGTTVSSRGETYTKNWFRTLGDGGIYFQKYGGGWNMSDVNTITAYGGKNVQTTAGLYGGYVKSTGNIDANGTVNAQYVWASGNLNSNYVHSNGNIDANGRMNAGEFVYINGQAHQGWGCSPNGLQGRTAEGAILSCVNGVWTGGSKVNRNQCMWLSAPNAFSWFGKRAWELHEKPVICPDNYIMVGTKMWGWAEGVDDEHVDAYCCPLS
;
A
#
# COMPACT_ATOMS: atom_id res chain seq x y z
N MET A 1 47.51 -67.29 29.14
CA MET A 1 47.19 -66.61 30.41
C MET A 1 47.73 -65.17 30.45
N ALA A 2 49.05 -64.93 30.44
CA ALA A 2 49.64 -63.58 30.46
C ALA A 2 49.13 -62.64 29.34
N GLN A 3 49.02 -63.13 28.11
CA GLN A 3 48.45 -62.35 27.00
C GLN A 3 47.01 -61.91 27.26
N ALA A 4 46.18 -62.79 27.84
CA ALA A 4 44.80 -62.47 28.20
C ALA A 4 44.71 -61.40 29.29
N VAL A 5 45.60 -61.43 30.30
CA VAL A 5 45.68 -60.35 31.30
C VAL A 5 46.06 -59.02 30.66
N GLY A 6 46.98 -59.05 29.69
CA GLY A 6 47.37 -57.88 28.90
C GLY A 6 46.23 -57.30 28.06
N THR A 7 45.47 -58.14 27.35
CA THR A 7 44.30 -57.65 26.59
C THR A 7 43.20 -57.14 27.50
N GLN A 8 42.98 -57.77 28.66
CA GLN A 8 41.99 -57.35 29.65
C GLN A 8 42.33 -55.98 30.26
N ILE A 9 43.60 -55.70 30.60
CA ILE A 9 43.99 -54.39 31.13
C ILE A 9 43.93 -53.30 30.04
N LYS A 10 44.20 -53.66 28.77
CA LYS A 10 44.03 -52.74 27.64
C LYS A 10 42.57 -52.37 27.43
N GLN A 11 41.67 -53.34 27.43
CA GLN A 11 40.22 -53.10 27.34
C GLN A 11 39.74 -52.18 28.47
N MET A 12 40.24 -52.40 29.70
CA MET A 12 39.99 -51.51 30.83
C MET A 12 40.53 -50.09 30.57
N GLY A 13 41.77 -49.98 30.08
CA GLY A 13 42.39 -48.69 29.73
C GLY A 13 41.61 -47.89 28.69
N GLU A 14 41.14 -48.55 27.64
CA GLU A 14 40.31 -47.92 26.59
C GLU A 14 38.97 -47.44 27.15
N ALA A 15 38.32 -48.24 28.00
CA ALA A 15 37.09 -47.83 28.68
C ALA A 15 37.31 -46.63 29.60
N VAL A 16 38.40 -46.61 30.37
CA VAL A 16 38.74 -45.47 31.24
C VAL A 16 39.09 -44.22 30.43
N ASN A 17 39.79 -44.34 29.29
CA ASN A 17 40.05 -43.19 28.41
C ASN A 17 38.74 -42.57 27.89
N ARG A 18 37.76 -43.39 27.49
CA ARG A 18 36.43 -42.90 27.10
C ARG A 18 35.71 -42.23 28.27
N TYR A 19 35.78 -42.82 29.45
CA TYR A 19 35.21 -42.23 30.67
C TYR A 19 35.79 -40.84 30.97
N ILE A 20 37.12 -40.68 30.88
CA ILE A 20 37.80 -39.39 31.08
C ILE A 20 37.29 -38.35 30.07
N SER A 21 37.08 -38.75 28.81
CA SER A 21 36.56 -37.85 27.77
C SER A 21 35.12 -37.43 28.01
N ILE A 22 34.25 -38.32 28.50
CA ILE A 22 32.83 -38.03 28.73
C ILE A 22 32.66 -37.14 29.97
N HIS A 23 33.41 -37.43 31.04
CA HIS A 23 33.25 -36.78 32.35
C HIS A 23 34.39 -35.80 32.67
N TYR A 24 35.01 -35.20 31.65
CA TYR A 24 36.14 -34.27 31.83
C TYR A 24 35.75 -33.07 32.71
N ASP A 25 34.54 -32.53 32.55
CA ASP A 25 34.02 -31.43 33.37
C ASP A 25 33.92 -31.81 34.85
N LYS A 26 33.47 -33.04 35.15
CA LYS A 26 33.38 -33.56 36.52
C LYS A 26 34.75 -33.88 37.11
N LEU A 27 35.66 -34.45 36.32
CA LEU A 27 37.02 -34.81 36.75
C LEU A 27 37.90 -33.58 36.96
N SER A 28 37.74 -32.56 36.10
CA SER A 28 38.45 -31.27 36.24
C SER A 28 37.97 -30.47 37.45
N THR A 29 36.72 -30.66 37.88
CA THR A 29 36.15 -30.06 39.11
C THR A 29 36.27 -30.94 40.35
N LEU A 30 36.79 -32.17 40.23
CA LEU A 30 36.87 -33.16 41.32
C LEU A 30 35.51 -33.48 41.96
N SER A 31 34.47 -33.63 41.13
CA SER A 31 33.09 -33.89 41.57
C SER A 31 32.81 -35.38 41.75
N SER A 32 32.42 -35.81 42.95
CA SER A 32 32.02 -37.21 43.25
C SER A 32 30.62 -37.56 42.70
N SER A 33 30.36 -38.85 42.49
CA SER A 33 29.05 -39.41 42.11
C SER A 33 28.75 -40.72 42.84
N SER A 34 27.48 -40.93 43.19
CA SER A 34 26.95 -42.12 43.88
C SER A 34 25.84 -42.83 43.09
N SER A 35 25.90 -42.81 41.75
CA SER A 35 24.96 -43.49 40.85
C SER A 35 23.62 -42.80 40.62
N GLN A 36 23.69 -41.54 40.18
CA GLN A 36 22.52 -40.75 39.78
C GLN A 36 22.21 -40.95 38.29
N SER A 37 20.97 -40.70 37.85
CA SER A 37 20.53 -40.94 36.47
C SER A 37 21.31 -40.16 35.40
N SER A 38 21.92 -39.02 35.75
CA SER A 38 22.74 -38.19 34.86
C SER A 38 24.25 -38.35 35.08
N ASP A 39 24.67 -39.12 36.09
CA ASP A 39 26.06 -39.41 36.42
C ASP A 39 26.11 -40.79 37.12
N PRO A 40 26.09 -41.89 36.33
CA PRO A 40 25.84 -43.25 36.82
C PRO A 40 26.79 -43.81 37.88
N GLY A 41 27.94 -43.18 38.14
CA GLY A 41 28.81 -43.48 39.29
C GLY A 41 29.14 -44.98 39.50
N PRO A 42 29.76 -45.37 40.63
CA PRO A 42 30.33 -44.50 41.65
C PRO A 42 31.64 -43.87 41.19
N ARG A 43 31.83 -42.58 41.49
CA ARG A 43 33.10 -41.86 41.33
C ARG A 43 33.41 -41.16 42.65
N ALA A 44 34.52 -41.51 43.29
CA ALA A 44 34.91 -40.91 44.57
C ALA A 44 36.06 -39.94 44.35
N CYS A 45 35.81 -38.63 44.43
CA CYS A 45 36.80 -37.59 44.25
C CYS A 45 37.24 -36.98 45.59
N SER A 46 38.53 -36.66 45.66
CA SER A 46 39.21 -36.00 46.79
C SER A 46 40.17 -34.94 46.25
N ALA A 47 40.82 -34.18 47.15
CA ALA A 47 41.86 -33.22 46.77
C ALA A 47 43.01 -33.84 45.94
N ASN A 48 43.23 -35.14 46.06
CA ASN A 48 44.33 -35.87 45.42
C ASN A 48 43.96 -36.55 44.09
N GLY A 49 42.69 -36.47 43.66
CA GLY A 49 42.18 -37.12 42.46
C GLY A 49 40.88 -37.87 42.70
N CYS A 50 40.42 -38.58 41.67
CA CYS A 50 39.20 -39.38 41.67
C CYS A 50 39.51 -40.87 41.51
N GLU A 51 38.82 -41.70 42.26
CA GLU A 51 38.81 -43.14 42.10
C GLU A 51 37.50 -43.58 41.43
N ILE A 52 37.61 -44.49 40.46
CA ILE A 52 36.47 -45.16 39.84
C ILE A 52 36.65 -46.67 39.91
N THR A 53 35.58 -47.40 39.67
CA THR A 53 35.58 -48.87 39.68
C THR A 53 35.23 -49.39 38.29
N PHE A 54 35.48 -50.67 38.03
CA PHE A 54 35.00 -51.30 36.80
C PHE A 54 33.46 -51.25 36.72
N GLN A 55 32.76 -51.26 37.87
CA GLN A 55 31.31 -51.11 37.92
C GLN A 55 30.86 -49.74 37.39
N THR A 56 31.62 -48.69 37.66
CA THR A 56 31.39 -47.36 37.08
C THR A 56 31.38 -47.42 35.56
N LEU A 57 32.34 -48.13 34.97
CA LEU A 57 32.44 -48.28 33.52
C LEU A 57 31.31 -49.14 32.93
N ILE A 58 30.79 -50.12 33.69
CA ILE A 58 29.60 -50.89 33.29
C ILE A 58 28.34 -50.01 33.33
N ASN A 59 28.16 -49.23 34.40
CA ASN A 59 27.03 -48.33 34.56
C ASN A 59 26.97 -47.26 33.45
N GLU A 60 28.14 -46.88 32.93
CA GLU A 60 28.32 -45.94 31.81
C GLU A 60 28.22 -46.61 30.43
N GLY A 61 28.03 -47.94 30.37
CA GLY A 61 27.98 -48.69 29.12
C GLY A 61 29.33 -48.83 28.39
N LEU A 62 30.45 -48.55 29.07
CA LEU A 62 31.81 -48.61 28.52
C LEU A 62 32.44 -50.01 28.63
N LEU A 63 31.92 -50.85 29.52
CA LEU A 63 32.25 -52.28 29.62
C LEU A 63 30.98 -53.13 29.53
N PRO A 64 31.06 -54.38 29.01
CA PRO A 64 29.91 -55.27 28.96
C PRO A 64 29.32 -55.59 30.35
N PRO A 65 28.00 -55.78 30.49
CA PRO A 65 27.38 -56.16 31.76
C PRO A 65 27.91 -57.48 32.35
N SER A 66 28.47 -58.36 31.52
CA SER A 66 29.07 -59.62 31.94
C SER A 66 30.51 -59.49 32.47
N TYR A 67 31.07 -58.27 32.52
CA TYR A 67 32.43 -58.04 32.98
C TYR A 67 32.55 -58.20 34.50
N THR A 68 33.40 -59.13 34.96
CA THR A 68 33.48 -59.51 36.39
C THR A 68 34.51 -58.73 37.19
N GLY A 69 35.29 -57.85 36.56
CA GLY A 69 36.33 -57.06 37.25
C GLY A 69 37.59 -57.83 37.62
N ILE A 70 37.64 -59.15 37.39
CA ILE A 70 38.74 -60.03 37.76
C ILE A 70 39.41 -60.54 36.48
N ASN A 71 40.73 -60.36 36.40
CA ASN A 71 41.52 -60.79 35.26
C ASN A 71 41.88 -62.28 35.32
N ALA A 72 42.48 -62.80 34.25
CA ALA A 72 42.88 -64.21 34.17
C ALA A 72 43.88 -64.64 35.28
N ASN A 73 44.62 -63.71 35.91
CA ASN A 73 45.49 -63.95 37.07
C ASN A 73 44.76 -63.81 38.42
N LYS A 74 43.42 -63.89 38.43
CA LYS A 74 42.58 -63.74 39.63
C LYS A 74 42.81 -62.42 40.38
N SER A 75 43.23 -61.39 39.65
CA SER A 75 43.55 -60.07 40.21
C SER A 75 42.54 -59.04 39.70
N SER A 76 42.10 -58.16 40.59
CA SER A 76 41.19 -57.05 40.24
C SER A 76 42.01 -55.83 39.82
N TYR A 77 41.33 -54.73 39.46
CA TYR A 77 41.93 -53.47 39.03
C TYR A 77 41.61 -52.33 39.99
N LYS A 78 42.62 -51.50 40.26
CA LYS A 78 42.49 -50.22 40.97
C LYS A 78 42.69 -49.10 39.94
N ILE A 79 41.69 -48.22 39.81
CA ILE A 79 41.68 -47.15 38.79
C ILE A 79 41.73 -45.80 39.50
N LEU A 80 42.83 -45.08 39.33
CA LEU A 80 43.05 -43.77 39.94
C LEU A 80 43.23 -42.72 38.86
N LEU A 81 42.48 -41.64 38.95
CA LEU A 81 42.50 -40.49 38.05
C LEU A 81 43.00 -39.27 38.82
N LYS A 82 44.01 -38.59 38.31
CA LYS A 82 44.63 -37.43 38.93
C LYS A 82 44.51 -36.22 38.02
N ARG A 83 44.04 -35.12 38.60
CA ARG A 83 44.03 -33.80 37.97
C ARG A 83 45.37 -33.10 38.16
N SER A 84 45.89 -32.54 37.08
CA SER A 84 47.10 -31.69 37.05
C SER A 84 46.86 -30.46 36.16
N GLY A 85 47.78 -29.49 36.17
CA GLY A 85 47.65 -28.24 35.40
C GLY A 85 46.95 -27.11 36.16
N ILE A 86 46.70 -26.00 35.44
CA ILE A 86 46.08 -24.77 35.97
C ILE A 86 44.82 -24.42 35.18
N VAL A 87 43.89 -23.67 35.79
CA VAL A 87 42.67 -23.17 35.12
C VAL A 87 43.05 -22.37 33.86
N PRO A 88 42.37 -22.54 32.71
CA PRO A 88 41.22 -23.43 32.44
C PRO A 88 41.60 -24.82 31.89
N ASN A 89 42.90 -25.10 31.70
CA ASN A 89 43.39 -26.28 30.98
C ASN A 89 43.91 -27.35 31.94
N TYR A 90 42.99 -27.98 32.68
CA TYR A 90 43.35 -29.12 33.51
C TYR A 90 43.70 -30.35 32.65
N VAL A 91 44.69 -31.13 33.06
CA VAL A 91 45.03 -32.42 32.44
C VAL A 91 44.65 -33.52 33.43
N ILE A 92 43.80 -34.43 32.99
CA ILE A 92 43.37 -35.61 33.75
C ILE A 92 44.21 -36.79 33.30
N ASN A 93 45.20 -37.16 34.11
CA ASN A 93 45.98 -38.38 33.93
C ASN A 93 45.39 -39.49 34.78
N GLY A 94 45.66 -40.75 34.47
CA GLY A 94 45.28 -41.85 35.34
C GLY A 94 46.18 -43.06 35.23
N LEU A 95 46.08 -43.91 36.24
CA LEU A 95 46.81 -45.17 36.35
C LEU A 95 45.86 -46.27 36.78
N ILE A 96 45.87 -47.35 36.03
CA ILE A 96 45.20 -48.61 36.37
C ILE A 96 46.28 -49.57 36.84
N THR A 97 46.11 -50.17 38.02
CA THR A 97 47.03 -51.21 38.52
C THR A 97 46.27 -52.46 38.93
N THR A 98 46.85 -53.64 38.76
CA THR A 98 46.31 -54.87 39.34
C THR A 98 46.40 -54.84 40.87
N THR A 99 45.50 -55.51 41.59
CA THR A 99 45.50 -55.52 43.07
C THR A 99 46.41 -56.58 43.70
N VAL A 100 46.65 -57.67 42.97
CA VAL A 100 47.52 -58.78 43.36
C VAL A 100 48.78 -58.80 42.48
N PRO A 101 49.99 -58.92 43.06
CA PRO A 101 51.23 -59.03 42.29
C PRO A 101 51.35 -60.41 41.64
N TRP A 102 52.00 -60.45 40.48
CA TRP A 102 52.26 -61.70 39.78
C TRP A 102 53.48 -62.40 40.39
N MET A 103 53.21 -63.32 41.33
CA MET A 103 54.24 -64.07 42.04
C MET A 103 54.01 -65.58 41.91
N GLU A 104 55.10 -66.33 41.84
CA GLU A 104 55.12 -67.78 42.08
C GLU A 104 56.10 -68.05 43.23
N GLY A 105 55.57 -68.51 44.37
CA GLY A 105 56.32 -68.54 45.62
C GLY A 105 56.78 -67.14 46.04
N ASN A 106 58.06 -66.97 46.39
CA ASN A 106 58.65 -65.68 46.78
C ASN A 106 59.27 -64.89 45.61
N LYS A 107 59.06 -65.32 44.34
CA LYS A 107 59.64 -64.66 43.16
C LYS A 107 58.57 -63.97 42.32
N THR A 108 58.82 -62.71 41.99
CA THR A 108 58.00 -61.95 41.03
C THR A 108 58.24 -62.44 39.61
N ARG A 109 57.18 -62.79 38.89
CA ARG A 109 57.23 -63.28 37.50
C ARG A 109 57.23 -62.12 36.51
N PHE A 110 58.36 -61.39 36.45
CA PHE A 110 58.54 -60.27 35.51
C PHE A 110 58.46 -60.69 34.03
N ASP A 111 58.77 -61.95 33.73
CA ASP A 111 58.63 -62.54 32.40
C ASP A 111 57.16 -62.59 31.94
N LEU A 112 56.24 -62.96 32.84
CA LEU A 112 54.80 -62.99 32.56
C LEU A 112 54.20 -61.59 32.53
N LEU A 113 54.66 -60.69 33.39
CA LEU A 113 54.29 -59.27 33.34
C LEU A 113 54.73 -58.63 32.02
N GLY A 114 55.96 -58.89 31.56
CA GLY A 114 56.45 -58.43 30.27
C GLY A 114 55.62 -58.96 29.09
N LYS A 115 55.21 -60.23 29.13
CA LYS A 115 54.31 -60.81 28.11
C LYS A 115 52.90 -60.21 28.14
N ALA A 116 52.39 -59.85 29.32
CA ALA A 116 51.13 -59.12 29.45
C ALA A 116 51.26 -57.69 28.89
N MET A 117 52.35 -56.99 29.21
CA MET A 117 52.65 -55.66 28.67
C MET A 117 52.74 -55.66 27.14
N GLN A 118 53.38 -56.67 26.53
CA GLN A 118 53.45 -56.81 25.08
C GLN A 118 52.05 -56.86 24.42
N SER A 119 51.07 -57.47 25.08
CA SER A 119 49.68 -57.55 24.56
C SER A 119 48.87 -56.29 24.87
N ALA A 120 49.20 -55.60 25.97
CA ALA A 120 48.52 -54.38 26.39
C ALA A 120 48.97 -53.14 25.60
N GLY A 121 50.22 -53.11 25.10
CA GLY A 121 50.76 -52.03 24.29
C GLY A 121 51.64 -51.04 25.07
N ILE A 122 51.99 -49.92 24.42
CA ILE A 122 52.99 -48.95 24.91
C ILE A 122 52.61 -48.25 26.22
N ASP A 123 51.30 -48.15 26.51
CA ASP A 123 50.77 -47.54 27.73
C ASP A 123 50.80 -48.48 28.94
N SER A 124 51.18 -49.74 28.74
CA SER A 124 51.36 -50.69 29.83
C SER A 124 52.69 -50.51 30.54
N GLY A 125 52.72 -50.93 31.80
CA GLY A 125 53.87 -50.86 32.69
C GLY A 125 53.77 -51.93 33.76
N MET A 126 54.77 -51.97 34.64
CA MET A 126 54.74 -52.85 35.81
C MET A 126 55.45 -52.19 36.99
N THR A 127 55.10 -52.60 38.21
CA THR A 127 55.78 -52.11 39.41
C THR A 127 57.09 -52.86 39.64
N GLN A 128 58.20 -52.13 39.48
CA GLN A 128 59.55 -52.67 39.70
C GLN A 128 59.90 -52.71 41.20
N SER A 129 59.23 -51.87 42.00
CA SER A 129 59.31 -51.84 43.45
C SER A 129 57.93 -51.50 44.04
N ALA A 130 57.81 -51.48 45.37
CA ALA A 130 56.62 -50.96 46.04
C ALA A 130 56.40 -49.44 45.86
N THR A 131 57.33 -48.72 45.23
CA THR A 131 57.29 -47.25 45.12
C THR A 131 57.27 -46.71 43.70
N LEU A 132 57.56 -47.56 42.69
CA LEU A 132 57.74 -47.15 41.29
C LEU A 132 57.06 -48.12 40.32
N ALA A 133 56.23 -47.57 39.44
CA ALA A 133 55.73 -48.21 38.23
C ALA A 133 56.40 -47.60 37.00
N SER A 134 56.82 -48.44 36.05
CA SER A 134 57.50 -47.99 34.84
C SER A 134 56.97 -48.71 33.61
N GLY A 135 56.83 -47.97 32.51
CA GLY A 135 56.58 -48.52 31.18
C GLY A 135 57.79 -49.25 30.60
N TYR A 136 57.61 -49.88 29.44
CA TYR A 136 58.70 -50.53 28.70
C TYR A 136 59.87 -49.54 28.48
N SER A 137 61.10 -49.97 28.75
CA SER A 137 62.31 -49.14 28.67
C SER A 137 62.25 -47.78 29.39
N GLY A 138 61.36 -47.60 30.37
CA GLY A 138 61.19 -46.34 31.10
C GLY A 138 60.51 -45.22 30.30
N SER A 139 59.80 -45.53 29.20
CA SER A 139 59.07 -44.53 28.38
C SER A 139 58.09 -43.66 29.16
N TRP A 140 57.66 -44.13 30.34
CA TRP A 140 57.01 -43.33 31.37
C TRP A 140 57.29 -43.97 32.73
N SER A 141 57.16 -43.17 33.79
CA SER A 141 57.29 -43.66 35.16
C SER A 141 56.32 -42.93 36.08
N GLU A 142 55.75 -43.66 37.04
CA GLU A 142 54.83 -43.14 38.03
C GLU A 142 55.22 -43.59 39.43
N LYS A 143 55.02 -42.69 40.40
CA LYS A 143 55.44 -42.89 41.79
C LYS A 143 54.23 -43.18 42.68
N SER A 144 54.45 -43.97 43.73
CA SER A 144 53.47 -44.22 44.79
C SER A 144 52.91 -42.95 45.45
N SER A 145 53.68 -41.85 45.47
CA SER A 145 53.23 -40.53 45.95
C SER A 145 52.13 -39.91 45.07
N ASN A 146 52.09 -40.25 43.79
CA ASN A 146 51.05 -39.82 42.85
C ASN A 146 49.90 -40.81 42.79
N TYR A 147 50.23 -42.11 42.82
CA TYR A 147 49.28 -43.21 42.70
C TYR A 147 49.51 -44.22 43.82
N PRO A 148 48.77 -44.12 44.94
CA PRO A 148 48.94 -45.00 46.11
C PRO A 148 48.68 -46.49 45.83
N SER A 149 48.13 -46.83 44.67
CA SER A 149 47.95 -48.22 44.24
C SER A 149 49.28 -48.91 43.89
N ILE A 150 50.36 -48.15 43.71
CA ILE A 150 51.73 -48.66 43.63
C ILE A 150 52.20 -48.91 45.06
N ASN A 151 52.04 -50.15 45.53
CA ASN A 151 52.36 -50.53 46.92
C ASN A 151 53.07 -51.88 47.06
N LYS A 152 53.22 -52.63 45.97
CA LYS A 152 53.88 -53.94 45.92
C LYS A 152 54.68 -54.06 44.64
N THR A 153 55.76 -54.80 44.68
CA THR A 153 56.51 -55.19 43.48
C THR A 153 55.72 -56.24 42.69
N GLY A 154 55.70 -56.15 41.36
CA GLY A 154 55.09 -57.15 40.49
C GLY A 154 53.63 -56.95 40.13
N LEU A 155 53.08 -55.74 40.26
CA LEU A 155 51.76 -55.37 39.76
C LEU A 155 51.86 -54.98 38.28
N LEU A 156 50.87 -55.35 37.48
CA LEU A 156 50.71 -54.82 36.13
C LEU A 156 50.03 -53.46 36.20
N ALA A 157 50.53 -52.48 35.44
CA ALA A 157 50.04 -51.12 35.38
C ALA A 157 49.68 -50.70 33.95
N TYR A 158 48.80 -49.72 33.80
CA TYR A 158 48.40 -49.15 32.52
C TYR A 158 48.05 -47.66 32.69
N ARG A 159 48.68 -46.78 31.93
CA ARG A 159 48.41 -45.33 31.98
C ARG A 159 47.24 -44.93 31.07
N VAL A 160 46.49 -43.91 31.47
CA VAL A 160 45.31 -43.38 30.76
C VAL A 160 45.27 -41.86 30.85
N GLY A 161 44.53 -41.19 29.95
CA GLY A 161 44.26 -39.74 30.04
C GLY A 161 45.34 -38.79 29.49
N TYR A 162 46.32 -39.32 28.75
CA TYR A 162 47.37 -38.51 28.11
C TYR A 162 46.76 -37.46 27.15
N ASP A 163 47.17 -36.19 27.29
CA ASP A 163 46.71 -35.01 26.51
C ASP A 163 45.20 -34.70 26.54
N SER A 164 44.55 -34.93 27.69
CA SER A 164 43.10 -34.71 27.84
C SER A 164 42.61 -33.25 27.76
N SER A 165 43.51 -32.27 27.68
CA SER A 165 43.16 -30.84 27.54
C SER A 165 42.56 -30.48 26.16
N MET A 166 42.74 -31.32 25.14
CA MET A 166 42.21 -31.12 23.78
C MET A 166 40.74 -31.60 23.61
N TYR A 167 40.12 -32.15 24.66
CA TYR A 167 38.79 -32.73 24.56
C TYR A 167 37.65 -31.69 24.62
N SER A 168 37.88 -30.45 25.04
CA SER A 168 36.83 -29.42 25.22
C SER A 168 36.71 -28.36 24.09
N VAL A 169 37.52 -28.43 23.02
CA VAL A 169 37.67 -27.31 22.06
C VAL A 169 36.78 -27.42 20.79
N TYR A 170 36.13 -28.55 20.53
CA TYR A 170 35.40 -28.77 19.28
C TYR A 170 33.92 -29.13 19.50
N LEU A 171 33.04 -28.56 18.68
CA LEU A 171 31.66 -29.02 18.53
C LEU A 171 31.66 -30.40 17.83
N ARG A 172 31.78 -31.49 18.61
CA ARG A 172 31.78 -32.85 18.07
C ARG A 172 30.37 -33.42 18.06
N ARG A 173 29.73 -33.45 16.89
CA ARG A 173 28.61 -34.35 16.59
C ARG A 173 28.83 -34.89 15.18
N ASP A 174 28.87 -36.20 15.04
CA ASP A 174 28.95 -36.92 13.76
C ASP A 174 27.67 -36.81 12.91
N GLY A 175 26.76 -35.90 13.28
CA GLY A 175 25.46 -35.67 12.66
C GLY A 175 24.37 -36.64 13.08
N THR A 176 24.67 -37.75 13.77
CA THR A 176 23.68 -38.82 14.00
C THR A 176 22.85 -38.66 15.28
N LEU A 177 23.42 -38.12 16.36
CA LEU A 177 22.73 -37.99 17.66
C LEU A 177 22.31 -36.54 17.91
N PRO A 178 21.02 -36.19 18.18
CA PRO A 178 20.52 -34.82 18.43
C PRO A 178 21.20 -34.10 19.61
N MET A 179 21.20 -32.75 19.64
CA MET A 179 21.55 -32.03 20.89
C MET A 179 20.44 -32.25 21.91
N THR A 180 20.80 -32.49 23.16
CA THR A 180 19.85 -32.58 24.28
C THR A 180 19.64 -31.25 24.99
N GLY A 181 20.37 -30.20 24.60
CA GLY A 181 20.26 -28.84 25.11
C GLY A 181 20.57 -27.79 24.05
N SER A 182 20.42 -26.51 24.41
CA SER A 182 20.63 -25.38 23.49
C SER A 182 22.11 -25.16 23.16
N LEU A 183 22.38 -24.75 21.92
CA LEU A 183 23.68 -24.21 21.52
C LEU A 183 23.69 -22.70 21.74
N ASN A 184 24.64 -22.19 22.53
CA ASN A 184 24.88 -20.75 22.67
C ASN A 184 26.23 -20.41 22.02
N MET A 185 26.21 -19.54 21.01
CA MET A 185 27.40 -19.09 20.29
C MET A 185 27.80 -17.66 20.65
N GLY A 186 27.24 -17.08 21.73
CA GLY A 186 27.55 -15.72 22.15
C GLY A 186 27.43 -14.71 21.00
N ASN A 187 28.48 -13.94 20.80
CA ASN A 187 28.60 -12.94 19.72
C ASN A 187 29.48 -13.45 18.57
N GLN A 188 29.48 -14.77 18.31
CA GLN A 188 30.28 -15.38 17.26
C GLN A 188 29.45 -15.68 16.02
N ASP A 189 30.08 -15.58 14.85
CA ASP A 189 29.45 -15.85 13.56
C ASP A 189 29.33 -17.35 13.26
N ILE A 190 28.33 -17.70 12.43
CA ILE A 190 28.23 -19.02 11.77
C ILE A 190 28.33 -18.81 10.27
N ASN A 191 29.50 -19.09 9.70
CA ASN A 191 29.77 -18.88 8.29
C ASN A 191 29.46 -20.12 7.45
N ASN A 192 29.06 -19.92 6.19
CA ASN A 192 28.86 -20.97 5.18
C ASN A 192 27.84 -22.07 5.56
N VAL A 193 26.79 -21.72 6.30
CA VAL A 193 25.67 -22.63 6.54
C VAL A 193 24.89 -22.85 5.26
N ARG A 194 24.80 -24.10 4.78
CA ARG A 194 24.06 -24.41 3.54
C ARG A 194 22.56 -24.26 3.72
N ASN A 195 22.01 -24.82 4.80
CA ASN A 195 20.58 -24.84 5.11
C ASN A 195 20.37 -24.60 6.61
N ILE A 196 19.33 -23.85 6.96
CA ILE A 196 18.80 -23.73 8.32
C ILE A 196 17.32 -24.09 8.26
N THR A 197 16.89 -25.02 9.10
CA THR A 197 15.47 -25.35 9.28
C THR A 197 15.13 -25.11 10.73
N ALA A 198 14.34 -24.06 11.01
CA ALA A 198 13.88 -23.71 12.34
C ALA A 198 12.39 -24.06 12.47
N ALA A 199 12.03 -24.80 13.52
CA ALA A 199 10.63 -25.08 13.85
C ALA A 199 10.00 -24.00 14.76
N GLY A 200 10.84 -23.20 15.42
CA GLY A 200 10.43 -22.10 16.30
C GLY A 200 10.72 -20.72 15.71
N THR A 201 10.87 -19.73 16.59
CA THR A 201 11.14 -18.34 16.21
C THR A 201 12.61 -18.14 15.81
N THR A 202 12.84 -17.50 14.67
CA THR A 202 14.14 -16.91 14.31
C THR A 202 14.10 -15.42 14.63
N THR A 203 14.99 -14.96 15.51
CA THR A 203 15.14 -13.54 15.83
C THR A 203 16.46 -13.05 15.23
N SER A 204 16.40 -12.02 14.40
CA SER A 204 17.57 -11.34 13.83
C SER A 204 17.38 -9.84 13.90
N GLY A 205 18.46 -9.09 14.10
CA GLY A 205 18.42 -7.63 13.96
C GLY A 205 18.17 -7.21 12.50
N ILE A 206 18.86 -7.86 11.56
CA ILE A 206 18.70 -7.65 10.11
C ILE A 206 18.64 -9.02 9.43
N LEU A 207 17.62 -9.25 8.61
CA LEU A 207 17.55 -10.39 7.71
C LEU A 207 17.86 -9.92 6.29
N HIS A 208 19.04 -10.24 5.77
CA HIS A 208 19.44 -9.95 4.40
C HIS A 208 19.16 -11.18 3.51
N SER A 209 17.99 -11.21 2.87
CA SER A 209 17.66 -12.26 1.89
C SER A 209 17.94 -11.76 0.48
N THR A 210 18.78 -12.46 -0.27
CA THR A 210 19.10 -12.14 -1.67
C THR A 210 18.22 -12.89 -2.68
N GLY A 211 17.45 -13.88 -2.20
CA GLY A 211 16.50 -14.65 -2.98
C GLY A 211 15.07 -14.46 -2.49
N ASP A 212 14.20 -15.39 -2.87
CA ASP A 212 12.79 -15.34 -2.49
C ASP A 212 12.60 -15.54 -0.98
N THR A 213 11.70 -14.76 -0.41
CA THR A 213 11.22 -14.93 0.98
C THR A 213 9.74 -15.27 0.93
N THR A 214 9.41 -16.55 1.10
CA THR A 214 8.02 -17.02 1.14
C THR A 214 7.53 -17.08 2.58
N ILE A 215 6.43 -16.39 2.89
CA ILE A 215 5.82 -16.35 4.21
C ILE A 215 4.46 -17.03 4.12
N GLY A 216 4.30 -18.19 4.78
CA GLY A 216 3.04 -18.94 4.77
C GLY A 216 1.93 -18.34 5.63
N GLY A 217 2.26 -17.36 6.48
CA GLY A 217 1.33 -16.61 7.32
C GLY A 217 1.36 -15.11 7.05
N ASN A 218 1.19 -14.31 8.10
CA ASN A 218 1.19 -12.85 7.98
C ASN A 218 2.61 -12.27 8.01
N ALA A 219 2.88 -11.28 7.17
CA ALA A 219 4.06 -10.44 7.25
C ALA A 219 3.67 -9.08 7.85
N GLN A 220 4.19 -8.76 9.04
CA GLN A 220 4.02 -7.44 9.65
C GLN A 220 5.32 -6.64 9.50
N VAL A 221 5.25 -5.51 8.81
CA VAL A 221 6.36 -4.57 8.66
C VAL A 221 5.97 -3.29 9.37
N ASN A 222 6.66 -2.97 10.47
CA ASN A 222 6.37 -1.76 11.26
C ASN A 222 6.94 -0.49 10.61
N GLY A 223 7.94 -0.63 9.73
CA GLY A 223 8.52 0.46 8.95
C GLY A 223 8.00 0.47 7.51
N ASP A 224 8.80 1.01 6.61
CA ASP A 224 8.43 1.15 5.20
C ASP A 224 8.65 -0.14 4.40
N ILE A 225 7.77 -0.38 3.42
CA ILE A 225 7.96 -1.39 2.38
C ILE A 225 8.47 -0.68 1.13
N ASN A 226 9.76 -0.73 0.88
CA ASN A 226 10.38 -0.19 -0.34
C ASN A 226 10.49 -1.28 -1.42
N SER A 227 9.49 -1.36 -2.31
CA SER A 227 9.47 -2.31 -3.42
C SER A 227 9.83 -1.62 -4.74
N ASN A 228 10.81 -2.18 -5.47
CA ASN A 228 11.21 -1.68 -6.78
C ASN A 228 10.29 -2.09 -7.93
N ASN A 229 9.36 -3.03 -7.68
CA ASN A 229 8.50 -3.59 -8.72
C ASN A 229 7.03 -3.55 -8.28
N THR A 230 6.38 -4.71 -8.17
CA THR A 230 4.95 -4.80 -7.87
C THR A 230 4.72 -5.06 -6.38
N VAL A 231 3.74 -4.35 -5.81
CA VAL A 231 3.09 -4.72 -4.54
C VAL A 231 1.67 -5.15 -4.90
N SER A 232 1.31 -6.39 -4.62
CA SER A 232 0.00 -6.94 -4.97
C SER A 232 -0.58 -7.73 -3.80
N GLY A 233 -1.90 -7.78 -3.76
CA GLY A 233 -2.68 -8.55 -2.80
C GLY A 233 -4.16 -8.47 -3.18
N THR A 234 -4.99 -9.33 -2.59
CA THR A 234 -6.45 -9.31 -2.80
C THR A 234 -7.05 -7.96 -2.42
N THR A 235 -6.46 -7.25 -1.46
CA THR A 235 -6.82 -5.89 -1.10
C THR A 235 -5.57 -5.14 -0.65
N VAL A 236 -5.39 -3.92 -1.15
CA VAL A 236 -4.37 -2.98 -0.69
C VAL A 236 -5.09 -1.81 -0.04
N SER A 237 -4.87 -1.62 1.26
CA SER A 237 -5.46 -0.52 2.02
C SER A 237 -4.37 0.47 2.43
N SER A 238 -4.43 1.69 1.89
CA SER A 238 -3.61 2.81 2.38
C SER A 238 -4.40 3.60 3.40
N ARG A 239 -3.77 3.90 4.55
CA ARG A 239 -4.34 4.79 5.58
C ARG A 239 -4.01 6.26 5.34
N GLY A 240 -3.09 6.53 4.42
CA GLY A 240 -2.65 7.86 4.04
C GLY A 240 -2.86 8.11 2.54
N GLU A 241 -2.09 9.06 2.01
CA GLU A 241 -2.15 9.42 0.61
C GLU A 241 -1.52 8.36 -0.30
N THR A 242 -1.93 8.35 -1.56
CA THR A 242 -1.34 7.49 -2.60
C THR A 242 -0.84 8.37 -3.72
N TYR A 243 0.47 8.38 -3.93
CA TYR A 243 1.10 9.15 -5.02
C TYR A 243 1.49 8.20 -6.15
N THR A 244 0.97 8.45 -7.35
CA THR A 244 1.32 7.70 -8.56
C THR A 244 2.02 8.61 -9.55
N LYS A 245 3.25 8.25 -9.98
CA LYS A 245 3.95 8.97 -11.07
C LYS A 245 3.29 8.77 -12.44
N ASN A 246 2.52 7.70 -12.58
CA ASN A 246 1.83 7.32 -13.80
C ASN A 246 0.34 7.14 -13.50
N TRP A 247 -0.39 6.47 -14.39
CA TRP A 247 -1.83 6.30 -14.33
C TRP A 247 -2.25 5.47 -13.11
N PHE A 248 -3.31 5.91 -12.43
CA PHE A 248 -4.09 5.04 -11.55
C PHE A 248 -5.00 4.18 -12.42
N ARG A 249 -4.75 2.88 -12.50
CA ARG A 249 -5.46 1.96 -13.39
C ARG A 249 -6.35 0.99 -12.59
N THR A 250 -7.60 0.86 -13.02
CA THR A 250 -8.52 -0.19 -12.57
C THR A 250 -8.62 -1.27 -13.65
N LEU A 251 -8.62 -2.55 -13.25
CA LEU A 251 -8.53 -3.68 -14.19
C LEU A 251 -9.87 -4.40 -14.46
N GLY A 252 -10.92 -4.06 -13.71
CA GLY A 252 -12.26 -4.62 -13.90
C GLY A 252 -13.31 -3.52 -14.06
N ASP A 253 -14.58 -3.92 -14.10
CA ASP A 253 -15.75 -3.06 -14.36
C ASP A 253 -16.05 -2.02 -13.26
N GLY A 254 -15.28 -2.06 -12.18
CA GLY A 254 -15.35 -1.09 -11.09
C GLY A 254 -14.72 0.26 -11.46
N GLY A 255 -14.13 0.90 -10.46
CA GLY A 255 -13.55 2.22 -10.63
C GLY A 255 -12.98 2.77 -9.32
N ILE A 256 -13.04 4.09 -9.16
CA ILE A 256 -12.65 4.76 -7.92
C ILE A 256 -13.90 4.87 -7.04
N TYR A 257 -13.92 4.20 -5.89
CA TYR A 257 -15.07 4.20 -4.98
C TYR A 257 -14.77 4.94 -3.67
N PHE A 258 -15.63 5.89 -3.33
CA PHE A 258 -15.55 6.70 -2.11
C PHE A 258 -16.43 6.08 -1.02
N GLN A 259 -15.89 5.09 -0.30
CA GLN A 259 -16.62 4.24 0.65
C GLN A 259 -17.52 5.01 1.63
N LYS A 260 -17.04 6.12 2.20
CA LYS A 260 -17.77 6.89 3.22
C LYS A 260 -19.09 7.47 2.70
N TYR A 261 -19.13 7.88 1.43
CA TYR A 261 -20.26 8.61 0.86
C TYR A 261 -21.05 7.79 -0.17
N GLY A 262 -20.64 6.54 -0.42
CA GLY A 262 -21.31 5.66 -1.39
C GLY A 262 -21.34 6.25 -2.81
N GLY A 263 -20.27 6.93 -3.21
CA GLY A 263 -20.10 7.56 -4.51
C GLY A 263 -18.80 7.14 -5.17
N GLY A 264 -18.48 7.67 -6.34
CA GLY A 264 -17.27 7.29 -7.05
C GLY A 264 -17.26 7.69 -8.52
N TRP A 265 -16.31 7.12 -9.24
CA TRP A 265 -16.19 7.19 -10.68
C TRP A 265 -16.09 5.77 -11.22
N ASN A 266 -16.98 5.40 -12.14
CA ASN A 266 -16.92 4.11 -12.83
C ASN A 266 -17.25 4.28 -14.31
N MET A 267 -16.96 3.26 -15.10
CA MET A 267 -17.34 3.19 -16.51
C MET A 267 -18.18 1.94 -16.71
N SER A 268 -19.49 2.09 -16.98
CA SER A 268 -20.40 0.98 -17.32
C SER A 268 -20.37 0.63 -18.80
N ASP A 269 -19.79 1.49 -19.62
CA ASP A 269 -19.59 1.32 -21.04
C ASP A 269 -18.25 1.95 -21.46
N VAL A 270 -17.79 1.66 -22.67
CA VAL A 270 -16.47 2.09 -23.15
C VAL A 270 -16.36 3.58 -23.44
N ASN A 271 -17.46 4.33 -23.47
CA ASN A 271 -17.50 5.73 -23.93
C ASN A 271 -17.70 6.74 -22.80
N THR A 272 -18.23 6.32 -21.63
CA THR A 272 -18.63 7.28 -20.59
C THR A 272 -18.03 6.99 -19.21
N ILE A 273 -17.60 8.06 -18.55
CA ILE A 273 -17.31 8.07 -17.11
C ILE A 273 -18.58 8.52 -16.39
N THR A 274 -19.03 7.72 -15.43
CA THR A 274 -20.23 7.96 -14.64
C THR A 274 -19.86 8.31 -13.20
N ALA A 275 -20.54 9.33 -12.65
CA ALA A 275 -20.53 9.58 -11.23
C ALA A 275 -21.35 8.50 -10.52
N TYR A 276 -20.65 7.54 -9.90
CA TYR A 276 -21.25 6.33 -9.33
C TYR A 276 -22.30 6.67 -8.26
N GLY A 277 -23.42 5.94 -8.29
CA GLY A 277 -24.54 6.16 -7.35
C GLY A 277 -25.29 7.47 -7.61
N GLY A 278 -25.32 7.94 -8.86
CA GLY A 278 -26.08 9.11 -9.31
C GLY A 278 -25.64 10.42 -8.64
N LYS A 279 -24.35 10.54 -8.30
CA LYS A 279 -23.83 11.70 -7.57
C LYS A 279 -23.68 12.90 -8.50
N ASN A 280 -23.94 14.09 -7.98
CA ASN A 280 -23.69 15.33 -8.70
C ASN A 280 -22.19 15.59 -8.81
N VAL A 281 -21.79 16.26 -9.89
CA VAL A 281 -20.41 16.72 -10.11
C VAL A 281 -20.38 18.23 -9.91
N GLN A 282 -19.65 18.69 -8.89
CA GLN A 282 -19.51 20.11 -8.58
C GLN A 282 -18.07 20.57 -8.85
N THR A 283 -17.91 21.61 -9.66
CA THR A 283 -16.62 22.23 -9.98
C THR A 283 -16.68 23.73 -9.70
N THR A 284 -15.64 24.31 -9.12
CA THR A 284 -15.57 25.76 -8.85
C THR A 284 -15.16 26.59 -10.07
N ALA A 285 -14.34 26.04 -10.96
CA ALA A 285 -13.87 26.74 -12.16
C ALA A 285 -14.83 26.54 -13.35
N GLY A 286 -15.00 25.30 -13.78
CA GLY A 286 -15.88 24.96 -14.90
C GLY A 286 -15.53 23.60 -15.50
N LEU A 287 -16.35 23.18 -16.45
CA LEU A 287 -16.17 21.96 -17.22
C LEU A 287 -15.83 22.32 -18.67
N TYR A 288 -14.66 21.90 -19.15
CA TYR A 288 -14.29 22.00 -20.57
C TYR A 288 -14.66 20.70 -21.28
N GLY A 289 -15.55 20.80 -22.27
CA GLY A 289 -16.00 19.66 -23.07
C GLY A 289 -16.53 20.13 -24.42
N GLY A 290 -16.60 19.21 -25.39
CA GLY A 290 -17.03 19.55 -26.76
C GLY A 290 -18.50 19.95 -26.86
N TYR A 291 -19.38 19.28 -26.10
CA TYR A 291 -20.80 19.63 -25.99
C TYR A 291 -21.36 19.23 -24.63
N VAL A 292 -22.44 19.87 -24.20
CA VAL A 292 -23.19 19.51 -23.00
C VAL A 292 -24.56 19.00 -23.43
N LYS A 293 -24.87 17.74 -23.09
CA LYS A 293 -26.20 17.16 -23.26
C LYS A 293 -26.85 16.99 -21.89
N SER A 294 -27.92 17.76 -21.66
CA SER A 294 -28.81 17.56 -20.52
C SER A 294 -30.10 16.91 -21.02
N THR A 295 -30.58 15.87 -20.32
CA THR A 295 -31.92 15.32 -20.52
C THR A 295 -32.99 16.08 -19.73
N GLY A 296 -32.56 17.01 -18.87
CA GLY A 296 -33.42 17.93 -18.14
C GLY A 296 -33.08 19.38 -18.48
N ASN A 297 -33.13 20.24 -17.47
CA ASN A 297 -32.85 21.67 -17.64
C ASN A 297 -31.34 21.94 -17.67
N ILE A 298 -30.99 23.09 -18.23
CA ILE A 298 -29.69 23.73 -18.07
C ILE A 298 -29.96 25.02 -17.30
N ASP A 299 -29.51 25.08 -16.04
CA ASP A 299 -29.62 26.26 -15.19
C ASP A 299 -28.28 27.01 -15.19
N ALA A 300 -28.30 28.27 -15.61
CA ALA A 300 -27.13 29.11 -15.75
C ALA A 300 -27.39 30.48 -15.11
N ASN A 301 -26.77 30.73 -13.95
CA ASN A 301 -26.83 32.02 -13.28
C ASN A 301 -26.08 33.14 -14.03
N GLY A 302 -25.13 32.76 -14.89
CA GLY A 302 -24.33 33.68 -15.69
C GLY A 302 -24.81 33.77 -17.13
N THR A 303 -23.89 34.15 -18.02
CA THR A 303 -24.17 34.27 -19.45
C THR A 303 -24.05 32.92 -20.16
N VAL A 304 -24.98 32.61 -21.05
CA VAL A 304 -24.83 31.55 -22.05
C VAL A 304 -24.33 32.19 -23.35
N ASN A 305 -23.03 32.06 -23.62
CA ASN A 305 -22.44 32.52 -24.88
C ASN A 305 -22.54 31.42 -25.94
N ALA A 306 -23.44 31.59 -26.90
CA ALA A 306 -23.67 30.65 -27.98
C ALA A 306 -23.66 31.38 -29.32
N GLN A 307 -23.10 30.74 -30.35
CA GLN A 307 -23.17 31.26 -31.72
C GLN A 307 -24.61 31.29 -32.26
N TYR A 308 -25.44 30.35 -31.80
CA TYR A 308 -26.84 30.24 -32.18
C TYR A 308 -27.65 29.59 -31.05
N VAL A 309 -28.87 30.07 -30.84
CA VAL A 309 -29.83 29.50 -29.88
C VAL A 309 -31.02 28.93 -30.65
N TRP A 310 -31.10 27.59 -30.74
CA TRP A 310 -32.26 26.89 -31.28
C TRP A 310 -33.23 26.54 -30.15
N ALA A 311 -34.36 27.24 -30.04
CA ALA A 311 -35.41 26.92 -29.07
C ALA A 311 -36.69 26.53 -29.80
N SER A 312 -37.21 25.32 -29.54
CA SER A 312 -38.51 24.87 -30.07
C SER A 312 -39.71 25.44 -29.30
N GLY A 313 -39.46 25.96 -28.09
CA GLY A 313 -40.44 26.62 -27.25
C GLY A 313 -40.24 28.12 -27.18
N ASN A 314 -40.57 28.70 -26.03
CA ASN A 314 -40.51 30.14 -25.82
C ASN A 314 -39.09 30.61 -25.43
N LEU A 315 -38.71 31.79 -25.92
CA LEU A 315 -37.60 32.57 -25.36
C LEU A 315 -38.21 33.68 -24.49
N ASN A 316 -38.09 33.55 -23.17
CA ASN A 316 -38.53 34.59 -22.22
C ASN A 316 -37.31 35.38 -21.76
N SER A 317 -37.27 36.67 -22.08
CA SER A 317 -36.17 37.57 -21.69
C SER A 317 -36.72 38.94 -21.32
N ASN A 318 -36.16 39.53 -20.27
CA ASN A 318 -36.46 40.92 -19.90
C ASN A 318 -35.96 41.93 -20.95
N TYR A 319 -34.95 41.55 -21.74
CA TYR A 319 -34.37 42.40 -22.77
C TYR A 319 -33.88 41.57 -23.95
N VAL A 320 -34.30 41.93 -25.17
CA VAL A 320 -33.86 41.29 -26.41
C VAL A 320 -33.20 42.36 -27.27
N HIS A 321 -31.90 42.20 -27.53
CA HIS A 321 -31.13 43.07 -28.41
C HIS A 321 -30.56 42.26 -29.57
N SER A 322 -30.96 42.61 -30.79
CA SER A 322 -30.41 42.06 -32.02
C SER A 322 -29.56 43.12 -32.71
N ASN A 323 -28.31 42.79 -33.04
CA ASN A 323 -27.47 43.64 -33.90
C ASN A 323 -27.92 43.57 -35.37
N GLY A 324 -28.82 42.66 -35.71
CA GLY A 324 -29.45 42.52 -37.02
C GLY A 324 -30.96 42.63 -36.91
N ASN A 325 -31.66 41.76 -37.62
CA ASN A 325 -33.12 41.80 -37.69
C ASN A 325 -33.75 40.97 -36.56
N ILE A 326 -35.01 41.26 -36.27
CA ILE A 326 -35.92 40.37 -35.54
C ILE A 326 -37.00 39.99 -36.54
N ASP A 327 -37.04 38.71 -36.92
CA ASP A 327 -38.04 38.17 -37.85
C ASP A 327 -39.07 37.35 -37.07
N ALA A 328 -40.35 37.68 -37.25
CA ALA A 328 -41.47 37.03 -36.60
C ALA A 328 -42.48 36.59 -37.67
N ASN A 329 -42.62 35.27 -37.86
CA ASN A 329 -43.65 34.69 -38.74
C ASN A 329 -45.08 35.02 -38.28
N GLY A 330 -45.26 35.30 -36.99
CA GLY A 330 -46.54 35.64 -36.38
C GLY A 330 -46.69 37.14 -36.15
N ARG A 331 -47.17 37.50 -34.95
CA ARG A 331 -47.37 38.91 -34.56
C ARG A 331 -46.24 39.36 -33.66
N MET A 332 -45.77 40.60 -33.86
CA MET A 332 -45.04 41.35 -32.85
C MET A 332 -46.05 42.14 -32.01
N ASN A 333 -46.14 41.84 -30.71
CA ASN A 333 -47.03 42.56 -29.79
C ASN A 333 -46.21 43.37 -28.80
N ALA A 334 -46.50 44.67 -28.69
CA ALA A 334 -45.88 45.57 -27.73
C ALA A 334 -46.93 46.04 -26.73
N GLY A 335 -46.64 45.91 -25.43
CA GLY A 335 -47.58 46.33 -24.38
C GLY A 335 -47.68 47.84 -24.18
N GLU A 336 -46.71 48.60 -24.71
CA GLU A 336 -46.65 50.05 -24.58
C GLU A 336 -46.44 50.72 -25.94
N PHE A 337 -45.19 50.86 -26.41
CA PHE A 337 -44.85 51.51 -27.67
C PHE A 337 -43.82 50.71 -28.48
N VAL A 338 -43.91 50.81 -29.82
CA VAL A 338 -42.85 50.35 -30.74
C VAL A 338 -42.02 51.57 -31.14
N TYR A 339 -40.76 51.62 -30.70
CA TYR A 339 -39.84 52.67 -31.10
C TYR A 339 -39.14 52.31 -32.43
N ILE A 340 -39.58 52.96 -33.52
CA ILE A 340 -38.98 52.78 -34.85
C ILE A 340 -37.91 53.86 -35.04
N ASN A 341 -36.64 53.45 -35.02
CA ASN A 341 -35.52 54.40 -35.17
C ASN A 341 -35.12 54.67 -36.62
N GLY A 342 -35.71 53.95 -37.59
CA GLY A 342 -35.49 54.20 -39.01
C GLY A 342 -36.02 55.58 -39.41
N GLN A 343 -35.12 56.54 -39.60
CA GLN A 343 -35.45 57.88 -40.07
C GLN A 343 -35.44 57.93 -41.60
N ALA A 344 -36.48 58.51 -42.18
CA ALA A 344 -36.60 58.73 -43.61
C ALA A 344 -37.22 60.10 -43.89
N HIS A 345 -37.03 60.58 -45.13
CA HIS A 345 -37.66 61.79 -45.61
C HIS A 345 -38.79 61.43 -46.58
N GLN A 346 -39.89 62.16 -46.48
CA GLN A 346 -41.01 62.00 -47.40
C GLN A 346 -40.56 62.23 -48.85
N GLY A 347 -41.06 61.39 -49.77
CA GLY A 347 -40.72 61.44 -51.19
C GLY A 347 -39.42 60.72 -51.57
N TRP A 348 -38.62 60.24 -50.61
CA TRP A 348 -37.41 59.46 -50.91
C TRP A 348 -37.74 58.01 -51.26
N GLY A 349 -36.87 57.39 -52.06
CA GLY A 349 -36.99 55.98 -52.41
C GLY A 349 -36.91 55.06 -51.19
N CYS A 350 -37.66 53.96 -51.21
CA CYS A 350 -37.69 52.97 -50.14
C CYS A 350 -37.90 51.55 -50.69
N SER A 351 -37.40 50.55 -49.97
CA SER A 351 -37.61 49.13 -50.29
C SER A 351 -37.34 48.27 -49.05
N PRO A 352 -38.08 47.18 -48.84
CA PRO A 352 -39.28 46.77 -49.59
C PRO A 352 -40.51 47.64 -49.26
N ASN A 353 -41.56 47.52 -50.07
CA ASN A 353 -42.87 48.09 -49.75
C ASN A 353 -43.40 47.52 -48.42
N GLY A 354 -44.07 48.36 -47.63
CA GLY A 354 -44.64 48.00 -46.34
C GLY A 354 -43.77 48.35 -45.13
N LEU A 355 -42.52 48.77 -45.32
CA LEU A 355 -41.68 49.28 -44.23
C LEU A 355 -42.36 50.47 -43.54
N GLN A 356 -42.29 50.47 -42.21
CA GLN A 356 -42.70 51.58 -41.37
C GLN A 356 -41.45 52.32 -40.87
N GLY A 357 -41.47 53.65 -40.94
CA GLY A 357 -40.39 54.52 -40.54
C GLY A 357 -40.91 55.80 -39.89
N ARG A 358 -40.04 56.77 -39.65
CA ARG A 358 -40.43 58.09 -39.18
C ARG A 358 -39.61 59.22 -39.79
N THR A 359 -40.12 60.45 -39.72
CA THR A 359 -39.30 61.64 -39.95
C THR A 359 -38.38 61.92 -38.75
N ALA A 360 -37.45 62.87 -38.90
CA ALA A 360 -36.60 63.34 -37.80
C ALA A 360 -37.44 63.90 -36.63
N GLU A 361 -38.58 64.52 -36.93
CA GLU A 361 -39.55 65.08 -35.99
C GLU A 361 -40.50 64.03 -35.39
N GLY A 362 -40.42 62.77 -35.83
CA GLY A 362 -41.20 61.66 -35.26
C GLY A 362 -42.54 61.38 -35.93
N ALA A 363 -42.86 61.99 -37.07
CA ALA A 363 -44.07 61.64 -37.82
C ALA A 363 -43.93 60.27 -38.50
N ILE A 364 -44.96 59.43 -38.47
CA ILE A 364 -44.94 58.10 -39.09
C ILE A 364 -44.86 58.18 -40.62
N LEU A 365 -44.05 57.31 -41.21
CA LEU A 365 -43.91 57.13 -42.65
C LEU A 365 -44.16 55.66 -43.02
N SER A 366 -44.78 55.43 -44.17
CA SER A 366 -44.96 54.10 -44.76
C SER A 366 -44.35 54.07 -46.16
N CYS A 367 -43.61 53.00 -46.46
CA CYS A 367 -43.07 52.76 -47.79
C CYS A 367 -44.15 52.19 -48.70
N VAL A 368 -44.58 52.95 -49.71
CA VAL A 368 -45.63 52.56 -50.65
C VAL A 368 -45.14 52.79 -52.09
N ASN A 369 -45.25 51.78 -52.94
CA ASN A 369 -44.80 51.83 -54.34
C ASN A 369 -43.36 52.35 -54.52
N GLY A 370 -42.47 52.00 -53.59
CA GLY A 370 -41.06 52.38 -53.62
C GLY A 370 -40.75 53.78 -53.11
N VAL A 371 -41.72 54.49 -52.51
CA VAL A 371 -41.55 55.86 -52.01
C VAL A 371 -42.04 56.00 -50.56
N TRP A 372 -41.30 56.72 -49.72
CA TRP A 372 -41.71 57.07 -48.37
C TRP A 372 -42.85 58.09 -48.39
N THR A 373 -43.99 57.70 -47.83
CA THR A 373 -45.21 58.51 -47.75
C THR A 373 -45.53 58.80 -46.28
N GLY A 374 -45.87 60.05 -45.96
CA GLY A 374 -46.29 60.43 -44.61
C GLY A 374 -47.79 60.38 -44.42
N GLY A 375 -48.24 60.45 -43.16
CA GLY A 375 -49.64 60.67 -42.85
C GLY A 375 -50.09 62.05 -43.34
N SER A 376 -51.12 62.10 -44.18
CA SER A 376 -51.68 63.33 -44.73
C SER A 376 -52.09 64.30 -43.61
N LYS A 377 -51.48 65.48 -43.58
CA LYS A 377 -51.86 66.60 -42.71
C LYS A 377 -52.76 67.57 -43.47
N VAL A 378 -53.58 68.35 -42.79
CA VAL A 378 -54.31 69.45 -43.44
C VAL A 378 -53.36 70.62 -43.64
N ASN A 379 -53.15 71.06 -44.87
CA ASN A 379 -52.40 72.29 -45.15
C ASN A 379 -53.26 73.53 -44.92
N ARG A 380 -53.16 74.10 -43.71
CA ARG A 380 -53.95 75.28 -43.35
C ARG A 380 -53.63 76.54 -44.16
N ASN A 381 -52.44 76.62 -44.77
CA ASN A 381 -52.01 77.78 -45.53
C ASN A 381 -52.61 77.83 -46.95
N GLN A 382 -53.16 76.71 -47.41
CA GLN A 382 -53.77 76.58 -48.74
C GLN A 382 -55.29 76.37 -48.66
N CYS A 383 -55.88 76.54 -47.48
CA CYS A 383 -57.31 76.47 -47.35
C CYS A 383 -58.00 77.64 -48.05
N MET A 384 -59.19 77.38 -48.55
CA MET A 384 -60.03 78.39 -49.19
C MET A 384 -61.48 78.26 -48.74
N TRP A 385 -62.15 79.41 -48.69
CA TRP A 385 -63.59 79.46 -48.56
C TRP A 385 -64.21 79.24 -49.94
N LEU A 386 -65.10 78.25 -50.02
CA LEU A 386 -65.90 77.98 -51.19
C LEU A 386 -67.36 78.26 -50.86
N SER A 387 -68.02 78.99 -51.74
CA SER A 387 -69.46 79.24 -51.67
C SER A 387 -70.18 78.30 -52.63
N ALA A 388 -71.44 77.98 -52.32
CA ALA A 388 -72.27 77.19 -53.22
C ALA A 388 -72.43 77.93 -54.56
N PRO A 389 -72.48 77.24 -55.71
CA PRO A 389 -72.75 77.90 -57.00
C PRO A 389 -74.07 78.68 -57.00
N ASN A 390 -75.04 78.24 -56.20
CA ASN A 390 -76.33 78.87 -55.97
C ASN A 390 -76.38 79.63 -54.62
N ALA A 391 -75.25 80.10 -54.09
CA ALA A 391 -75.19 80.75 -52.78
C ALA A 391 -76.16 81.93 -52.62
N PHE A 392 -76.37 82.70 -53.69
CA PHE A 392 -77.27 83.86 -53.74
C PHE A 392 -78.61 83.55 -54.42
N SER A 393 -78.95 82.28 -54.63
CA SER A 393 -80.28 81.93 -55.13
C SER A 393 -81.28 82.06 -54.00
N TRP A 394 -82.38 82.74 -54.29
CA TRP A 394 -83.48 82.94 -53.35
C TRP A 394 -84.23 81.64 -53.03
N PHE A 395 -84.59 81.46 -51.75
CA PHE A 395 -85.41 80.33 -51.29
C PHE A 395 -86.88 80.58 -51.69
N GLY A 396 -87.44 79.70 -52.52
CA GLY A 396 -88.71 79.85 -53.26
C GLY A 396 -89.95 80.35 -52.49
N LYS A 397 -90.99 80.80 -53.25
CA LYS A 397 -92.23 81.46 -52.74
C LYS A 397 -93.20 80.54 -51.99
N ARG A 398 -92.84 79.28 -51.75
CA ARG A 398 -93.75 78.26 -51.23
C ARG A 398 -93.22 77.66 -49.93
N ALA A 399 -94.06 77.69 -48.89
CA ALA A 399 -93.79 76.97 -47.66
C ALA A 399 -93.68 75.46 -47.94
N TRP A 400 -92.73 74.79 -47.27
CA TRP A 400 -92.45 73.35 -47.33
C TRP A 400 -91.69 72.80 -48.55
N GLU A 401 -91.04 73.65 -49.35
CA GLU A 401 -90.15 73.22 -50.44
C GLU A 401 -88.70 73.06 -49.95
N LEU A 402 -88.11 71.87 -50.12
CA LEU A 402 -86.72 71.60 -49.76
C LEU A 402 -85.78 72.35 -50.71
N HIS A 403 -84.87 73.13 -50.15
CA HIS A 403 -83.88 73.89 -50.89
C HIS A 403 -82.49 73.61 -50.33
N GLU A 404 -81.59 73.12 -51.19
CA GLU A 404 -80.22 72.78 -50.81
C GLU A 404 -79.23 73.68 -51.58
N LYS A 405 -78.22 74.18 -50.86
CA LYS A 405 -77.09 74.93 -51.41
C LYS A 405 -75.80 74.13 -51.16
N PRO A 406 -75.51 73.07 -51.95
CA PRO A 406 -74.39 72.19 -51.67
C PRO A 406 -73.06 72.89 -51.98
N VAL A 407 -72.12 72.80 -51.04
CA VAL A 407 -70.72 73.15 -51.25
C VAL A 407 -69.88 71.89 -51.16
N ILE A 408 -69.10 71.61 -52.20
CA ILE A 408 -68.24 70.43 -52.28
C ILE A 408 -66.80 70.91 -52.37
N CYS A 409 -65.94 70.37 -51.51
CA CYS A 409 -64.51 70.62 -51.59
C CYS A 409 -63.92 69.91 -52.83
N PRO A 410 -62.93 70.52 -53.51
CA PRO A 410 -62.23 69.87 -54.62
C PRO A 410 -61.58 68.54 -54.22
N ASP A 411 -61.28 67.70 -55.20
CA ASP A 411 -60.52 66.47 -54.96
C ASP A 411 -59.20 66.77 -54.23
N ASN A 412 -58.85 65.93 -53.25
CA ASN A 412 -57.72 66.10 -52.32
C ASN A 412 -57.86 67.24 -51.29
N TYR A 413 -59.03 67.88 -51.20
CA TYR A 413 -59.38 68.80 -50.13
C TYR A 413 -60.41 68.16 -49.20
N ILE A 414 -60.30 68.47 -47.90
CA ILE A 414 -61.30 68.10 -46.90
C ILE A 414 -61.99 69.36 -46.37
N MET A 415 -63.29 69.27 -46.10
CA MET A 415 -64.02 70.34 -45.42
C MET A 415 -63.61 70.34 -43.94
N VAL A 416 -63.02 71.44 -43.46
CA VAL A 416 -62.58 71.56 -42.06
C VAL A 416 -63.35 72.61 -41.26
N GLY A 417 -64.30 73.29 -41.89
CA GLY A 417 -65.17 74.26 -41.24
C GLY A 417 -66.24 74.80 -42.16
N THR A 418 -67.19 75.50 -41.56
CA THR A 418 -68.24 76.23 -42.27
C THR A 418 -68.39 77.63 -41.68
N LYS A 419 -68.78 78.61 -42.48
CA LYS A 419 -69.24 79.91 -41.98
C LYS A 419 -70.60 80.22 -42.58
N MET A 420 -71.49 80.78 -41.78
CA MET A 420 -72.82 81.22 -42.16
C MET A 420 -72.96 82.69 -41.79
N TRP A 421 -73.18 83.55 -42.78
CA TRP A 421 -73.43 84.99 -42.57
C TRP A 421 -74.83 85.32 -43.09
N GLY A 422 -75.54 86.23 -42.42
CA GLY A 422 -76.86 86.71 -42.81
C GLY A 422 -76.95 88.23 -42.62
N TRP A 423 -77.73 88.91 -43.47
CA TRP A 423 -77.97 90.35 -43.38
C TRP A 423 -79.31 90.62 -42.68
N ALA A 424 -79.32 91.47 -41.65
CA ALA A 424 -80.52 91.70 -40.84
C ALA A 424 -81.46 92.74 -41.46
N GLU A 425 -82.41 92.27 -42.27
CA GLU A 425 -83.83 92.68 -42.39
C GLU A 425 -84.45 91.82 -43.51
N GLY A 426 -85.18 90.75 -43.13
CA GLY A 426 -85.66 89.70 -44.05
C GLY A 426 -84.66 88.52 -44.13
N VAL A 427 -84.90 87.49 -43.31
CA VAL A 427 -84.04 86.30 -43.21
C VAL A 427 -84.44 85.33 -44.33
N ASP A 428 -84.01 85.63 -45.55
CA ASP A 428 -84.23 84.80 -46.76
C ASP A 428 -82.99 84.68 -47.66
N ASP A 429 -81.81 85.07 -47.16
CA ASP A 429 -80.52 84.95 -47.87
C ASP A 429 -79.43 84.31 -47.00
N GLU A 430 -79.75 83.14 -46.43
CA GLU A 430 -78.78 82.33 -45.70
C GLU A 430 -77.86 81.59 -46.69
N HIS A 431 -76.55 81.83 -46.56
CA HIS A 431 -75.53 81.02 -47.23
C HIS A 431 -74.67 80.27 -46.20
N VAL A 432 -74.11 79.14 -46.60
CA VAL A 432 -73.08 78.43 -45.84
C VAL A 432 -71.90 78.23 -46.77
N ASP A 433 -70.76 78.83 -46.43
CA ASP A 433 -69.50 78.58 -47.14
C ASP A 433 -68.76 77.42 -46.46
N ALA A 434 -68.11 76.57 -47.25
CA ALA A 434 -67.21 75.54 -46.75
C ALA A 434 -65.77 76.04 -46.74
N TYR A 435 -65.06 75.79 -45.64
CA TYR A 435 -63.62 75.96 -45.58
C TYR A 435 -62.95 74.65 -45.96
N CYS A 436 -62.43 74.61 -47.18
CA CYS A 436 -61.82 73.43 -47.76
C CYS A 436 -60.31 73.56 -47.70
N CYS A 437 -59.62 72.53 -47.22
CA CYS A 437 -58.17 72.53 -47.07
C CYS A 437 -57.57 71.29 -47.73
N PRO A 438 -56.46 71.43 -48.47
CA PRO A 438 -55.81 70.29 -49.08
C PRO A 438 -55.10 69.44 -48.03
N LEU A 439 -54.97 68.15 -48.34
CA LEU A 439 -54.07 67.26 -47.62
C LEU A 439 -52.61 67.52 -48.08
N SER A 440 -51.64 67.48 -47.15
CA SER A 440 -50.19 67.63 -47.34
C SER A 440 -49.41 66.45 -46.80
#